data_AF-A0A2U8I4T2-F1
#
_entry.id   AF-A0A2U8I4T2-F1
#
_cell.length_a   1.000
_cell.length_b   1.000
_cell.length_c   1.000
_cell.angle_alpha   90.00
_cell.angle_beta   90.00
_cell.angle_gamma   90.00
#
_symmetry.space_group_name_H-M   'P 1'
#
loop_
_entity.id
_entity.type
_entity.pdbx_description
1 polymer ?
#
loop_
_entity_poly.entity_id
_entity_poly.type
_entity_poly.pdbx_seq_one_letter_code
_entity_poly.pdbx_strand_id
1 'polypeptide(L)'
;MDKRALINRMCERVTGGRAVAAAYLGMSESKFNNHLYENKGARFFSVDELVALQTLSESTWVAEYFAARSNAIVVPAPSAEVDTVELHHMSLNTAVKRSAVDQLILDAIREHGGINEQAQQKILDAHRKHIATRDGEVRATLQVYSK
;
A
#
# COMPACT_ATOMS: atom_id res chain seq x y z
N MET A 1 3.08 -6.80 9.10
CA MET A 1 3.91 -7.56 8.12
C MET A 1 5.36 -7.54 8.57
N ASP A 2 6.00 -8.70 8.72
CA ASP A 2 7.45 -8.80 8.97
C ASP A 2 8.26 -8.61 7.66
N LYS A 3 9.58 -8.42 7.79
CA LYS A 3 10.45 -8.10 6.65
C LYS A 3 10.57 -9.23 5.63
N ARG A 4 10.48 -10.50 6.05
CA ARG A 4 10.59 -11.65 5.14
C ARG A 4 9.29 -11.88 4.38
N ALA A 5 8.16 -11.75 5.07
CA ALA A 5 6.85 -11.76 4.43
C ALA A 5 6.71 -10.69 3.35
N LEU A 6 7.26 -9.49 3.58
CA LEU A 6 7.34 -8.41 2.57
C LEU A 6 8.02 -8.89 1.28
N ILE A 7 9.22 -9.48 1.37
CA ILE A 7 9.96 -9.95 0.19
C ILE A 7 9.22 -11.08 -0.51
N ASN A 8 8.70 -12.05 0.24
CA ASN A 8 7.95 -13.18 -0.33
C ASN A 8 6.74 -12.68 -1.12
N ARG A 9 5.99 -11.75 -0.54
CA ARG A 9 4.83 -11.15 -1.19
C ARG A 9 5.22 -10.42 -2.48
N MET A 10 6.31 -9.66 -2.48
CA MET A 10 6.85 -9.03 -3.71
C MET A 10 7.21 -10.08 -4.77
N CYS A 11 7.87 -11.17 -4.37
CA CYS A 11 8.24 -12.24 -5.29
C CYS A 11 7.01 -12.97 -5.88
N GLU A 12 5.92 -13.12 -5.13
CA GLU A 12 4.67 -13.72 -5.62
C GLU A 12 4.03 -12.93 -6.77
N ARG A 13 4.29 -11.61 -6.86
CA ARG A 13 3.83 -10.78 -7.98
C ARG A 13 4.72 -10.83 -9.21
N VAL A 14 5.96 -11.28 -9.07
CA VAL A 14 6.92 -11.33 -10.18
C VAL A 14 6.74 -12.66 -10.91
N THR A 15 6.43 -12.62 -12.20
CA THR A 15 6.44 -13.85 -13.03
C THR A 15 7.84 -14.45 -13.03
N GLY A 16 7.98 -15.69 -12.56
CA GLY A 16 9.29 -16.34 -12.34
C GLY A 16 9.88 -16.15 -10.93
N GLY A 17 9.17 -15.45 -10.05
CA GLY A 17 9.40 -15.43 -8.61
C GLY A 17 10.79 -15.00 -8.18
N ARG A 18 11.37 -15.75 -7.23
CA ARG A 18 12.67 -15.43 -6.61
C ARG A 18 13.83 -15.48 -7.59
N ALA A 19 13.80 -16.36 -8.59
CA ALA A 19 14.86 -16.47 -9.58
C ALA A 19 14.99 -15.18 -10.40
N VAL A 20 13.85 -14.64 -10.85
CA VAL A 20 13.79 -13.35 -11.58
C VAL A 20 14.14 -12.19 -10.67
N ALA A 21 13.62 -12.17 -9.44
CA ALA A 21 13.97 -11.14 -8.45
C ALA A 21 15.48 -11.09 -8.15
N ALA A 22 16.13 -12.26 -8.01
CA ALA A 22 17.57 -12.36 -7.80
C ALA A 22 18.36 -11.82 -9.00
N ALA A 23 17.97 -12.24 -10.22
CA ALA A 23 18.60 -11.76 -11.44
C ALA A 23 18.46 -10.25 -11.62
N TYR A 24 17.28 -9.69 -11.31
CA TYR A 24 17.02 -8.25 -11.36
C TYR A 24 17.92 -7.46 -10.40
N LEU A 25 18.24 -8.01 -9.23
CA LEU A 25 19.21 -7.44 -8.29
C LEU A 25 20.68 -7.75 -8.63
N GLY A 26 20.96 -8.38 -9.77
CA GLY A 26 22.32 -8.72 -10.19
C GLY A 26 23.01 -9.75 -9.28
N MET A 27 22.24 -10.67 -8.67
CA MET A 27 22.77 -11.70 -7.78
C MET A 27 22.24 -13.10 -8.11
N SER A 28 22.93 -14.13 -7.61
CA SER A 28 22.43 -15.51 -7.72
C SER A 28 21.25 -15.75 -6.80
N GLU A 29 20.37 -16.69 -7.16
CA GLU A 29 19.23 -17.08 -6.31
C GLU A 29 19.68 -17.61 -4.93
N SER A 30 20.84 -18.28 -4.87
CA SER A 30 21.43 -18.69 -3.59
C SER A 30 21.80 -17.48 -2.71
N LYS A 31 22.41 -16.44 -3.29
CA LYS A 31 22.75 -15.21 -2.57
C LYS A 31 21.49 -14.46 -2.14
N PHE A 32 20.48 -14.39 -3.00
CA PHE A 32 19.17 -13.82 -2.66
C PHE A 32 18.54 -14.53 -1.46
N ASN A 33 18.51 -15.87 -1.45
CA ASN A 33 17.99 -16.64 -0.32
C ASN A 33 18.81 -16.41 0.96
N ASN A 34 20.14 -16.29 0.86
CA ASN A 34 20.95 -15.93 2.02
C ASN A 34 20.58 -14.56 2.58
N HIS A 35 20.33 -13.55 1.74
CA HIS A 35 19.84 -12.23 2.17
C HIS A 35 18.45 -12.31 2.81
N LEU A 36 17.52 -13.05 2.18
CA LEU A 36 16.13 -13.19 2.67
C LEU A 36 16.07 -13.83 4.06
N TYR A 37 16.86 -14.88 4.28
CA TYR A 37 16.87 -15.62 5.53
C TYR A 37 17.96 -15.15 6.51
N GLU A 38 18.81 -14.20 6.11
CA GLU A 38 19.98 -13.71 6.87
C GLU A 38 20.92 -14.85 7.28
N ASN A 39 21.08 -15.84 6.39
CA ASN A 39 21.91 -17.01 6.61
C ASN A 39 23.34 -16.76 6.14
N LYS A 40 24.29 -17.56 6.65
CA LYS A 40 25.71 -17.50 6.27
C LYS A 40 26.34 -16.10 6.47
N GLY A 41 25.89 -15.37 7.50
CA GLY A 41 26.36 -14.01 7.80
C GLY A 41 25.93 -12.95 6.78
N ALA A 42 25.01 -13.28 5.86
CA ALA A 42 24.47 -12.30 4.93
C ALA A 42 23.55 -11.30 5.65
N ARG A 43 23.68 -10.02 5.32
CA ARG A 43 22.73 -8.99 5.72
C ARG A 43 21.38 -9.20 5.02
N PHE A 44 20.33 -8.63 5.59
CA PHE A 44 19.08 -8.42 4.86
C PHE A 44 19.28 -7.45 3.68
N PHE A 45 18.26 -7.35 2.82
CA PHE A 45 18.27 -6.43 1.69
C PHE A 45 18.49 -4.97 2.12
N SER A 46 19.29 -4.23 1.35
CA SER A 46 19.48 -2.79 1.54
C SER A 46 18.23 -2.02 1.12
N VAL A 47 18.13 -0.74 1.50
CA VAL A 47 17.00 0.10 1.07
C VAL A 47 16.90 0.15 -0.45
N ASP A 48 18.02 0.28 -1.16
CA ASP A 48 18.02 0.30 -2.63
C ASP A 48 17.55 -1.04 -3.23
N GLU A 49 17.96 -2.17 -2.66
CA GLU A 49 17.50 -3.49 -3.08
C GLU A 49 16.00 -3.68 -2.80
N LEU A 50 15.48 -3.14 -1.68
CA LEU A 50 14.06 -3.15 -1.38
C LEU A 50 13.27 -2.29 -2.39
N VAL A 51 13.74 -1.08 -2.69
CA VAL A 51 13.12 -0.20 -3.69
C VAL A 51 13.11 -0.86 -5.07
N ALA A 52 14.22 -1.49 -5.47
CA ALA A 52 14.30 -2.23 -6.73
C ALA A 52 13.28 -3.38 -6.79
N LEU A 53 13.12 -4.16 -5.71
CA LEU A 53 12.10 -5.21 -5.64
C LEU A 53 10.67 -4.66 -5.63
N GLN A 54 10.45 -3.49 -5.01
CA GLN A 54 9.16 -2.81 -5.04
C GLN A 54 8.81 -2.39 -6.47
N THR A 55 9.76 -1.82 -7.21
CA THR A 55 9.60 -1.46 -8.62
C THR A 55 9.30 -2.68 -9.46
N LEU A 56 10.07 -3.76 -9.31
CA LEU A 56 9.87 -5.00 -10.07
C LEU A 56 8.51 -5.65 -9.80
N SER A 57 7.98 -5.52 -8.57
CA SER A 57 6.68 -6.09 -8.18
C SER A 57 5.50 -5.15 -8.42
N GLU A 58 5.75 -3.95 -8.96
CA GLU A 58 4.75 -2.89 -9.19
C GLU A 58 3.84 -2.69 -7.97
N SER A 59 4.47 -2.53 -6.81
CA SER A 59 3.78 -2.44 -5.52
C SER A 59 4.20 -1.21 -4.70
N THR A 60 3.49 -0.97 -3.59
CA THR A 60 3.81 0.07 -2.60
C THR A 60 4.25 -0.53 -1.26
N TRP A 61 4.53 -1.84 -1.22
CA TRP A 61 4.67 -2.59 0.03
C TRP A 61 5.89 -2.24 0.85
N VAL A 62 6.98 -1.76 0.24
CA VAL A 62 8.16 -1.28 1.00
C VAL A 62 7.82 0.03 1.69
N ALA A 63 7.17 0.96 0.99
CA ALA A 63 6.68 2.20 1.61
C ALA A 63 5.69 1.91 2.74
N GLU A 64 4.71 1.03 2.51
CA GLU A 64 3.73 0.62 3.53
C GLU A 64 4.38 -0.06 4.73
N TYR A 65 5.41 -0.86 4.51
CA TYR A 65 6.15 -1.54 5.57
C TYR A 65 6.80 -0.56 6.55
N PHE A 66 7.38 0.53 6.06
CA PHE A 66 7.96 1.58 6.90
C PHE A 66 6.87 2.46 7.52
N ALA A 67 5.88 2.89 6.74
CA ALA A 67 4.78 3.72 7.24
C ALA A 67 4.03 3.05 8.41
N ALA A 68 3.73 1.76 8.31
CA ALA A 68 3.05 1.02 9.37
C ALA A 68 3.85 1.01 10.70
N ARG A 69 5.18 1.06 10.65
CA ARG A 69 6.04 1.14 11.86
C ARG A 69 6.09 2.53 12.48
N SER A 70 5.73 3.53 11.70
CA SER A 70 5.63 4.93 12.12
C SER A 70 4.18 5.35 12.41
N ASN A 71 3.23 4.41 12.46
CA ASN A 71 1.80 4.69 12.55
C ASN A 71 1.30 5.67 11.48
N ALA A 72 1.90 5.60 10.29
CA ALA A 72 1.55 6.40 9.12
C ALA A 72 0.83 5.56 8.06
N ILE A 73 0.21 6.23 7.10
CA ILE A 73 -0.43 5.61 5.94
C ILE A 73 0.28 6.03 4.65
N VAL A 74 0.41 5.09 3.71
CA VAL A 74 0.83 5.40 2.35
C VAL A 74 -0.41 5.55 1.49
N VAL A 75 -0.45 6.62 0.73
CA VAL A 75 -1.49 6.89 -0.26
C VAL A 75 -0.84 6.84 -1.63
N PRO A 76 -1.14 5.83 -2.47
CA PRO A 76 -0.63 5.78 -3.82
C PRO A 76 -1.15 6.97 -4.63
N ALA A 77 -0.27 7.63 -5.37
CA ALA A 77 -0.69 8.66 -6.30
C ALA A 77 -1.50 8.04 -7.46
N PRO A 78 -2.56 8.72 -7.95
CA PRO A 78 -3.28 8.26 -9.14
C PRO A 78 -2.34 8.29 -10.36
N SER A 79 -2.49 7.29 -11.24
CA SER A 79 -1.61 7.09 -12.40
C SER A 79 -2.11 7.74 -13.70
N ALA A 80 -3.32 8.29 -13.71
CA ALA A 80 -3.98 8.80 -14.91
C ALA A 80 -4.24 10.31 -14.84
N GLU A 81 -4.17 10.97 -15.99
CA GLU A 81 -4.70 12.31 -16.18
C GLU A 81 -6.22 12.26 -16.17
N VAL A 82 -6.86 13.26 -15.56
CA VAL A 82 -8.30 13.27 -15.27
C VAL A 82 -8.97 14.49 -15.88
N ASP A 83 -10.18 14.34 -16.43
CA ASP A 83 -11.00 15.46 -16.94
C ASP A 83 -12.07 15.97 -15.94
N THR A 84 -12.78 17.05 -16.29
CA THR A 84 -13.80 17.66 -15.39
C THR A 84 -15.03 16.79 -15.11
N VAL A 85 -15.45 15.89 -16.01
CA VAL A 85 -16.58 14.99 -15.77
C VAL A 85 -16.17 13.89 -14.80
N GLU A 86 -14.95 13.38 -14.98
CA GLU A 86 -14.34 12.42 -14.07
C GLU A 86 -14.18 13.01 -12.66
N LEU A 87 -13.87 14.30 -12.51
CA LEU A 87 -13.82 14.96 -11.19
C LEU A 87 -15.13 14.88 -10.40
N HIS A 88 -16.29 15.05 -11.06
CA HIS A 88 -17.58 14.95 -10.36
C HIS A 88 -17.82 13.53 -9.83
N HIS A 89 -17.53 12.52 -10.66
CA HIS A 89 -17.61 11.12 -10.25
C HIS A 89 -16.65 10.78 -9.11
N MET A 90 -15.42 11.33 -9.15
CA MET A 90 -14.45 11.17 -8.06
C MET A 90 -14.97 11.78 -6.75
N SER A 91 -15.57 12.97 -6.80
CA SER A 91 -16.13 13.62 -5.61
C SER A 91 -17.27 12.83 -4.98
N LEU A 92 -18.20 12.33 -5.81
CA LEU A 92 -19.26 11.44 -5.35
C LEU A 92 -18.70 10.16 -4.74
N ASN A 93 -17.71 9.53 -5.37
CA ASN A 93 -17.08 8.32 -4.84
C ASN A 93 -16.37 8.59 -3.50
N THR A 94 -15.65 9.71 -3.37
CA THR A 94 -15.04 10.13 -2.10
C THR A 94 -16.09 10.26 -0.99
N ALA A 95 -17.24 10.90 -1.29
CA ALA A 95 -18.33 11.05 -0.33
C ALA A 95 -18.89 9.69 0.11
N VAL A 96 -19.12 8.77 -0.83
CA VAL A 96 -19.56 7.39 -0.53
C VAL A 96 -18.55 6.66 0.36
N LYS A 97 -17.24 6.75 0.07
CA LYS A 97 -16.21 6.11 0.91
C LYS A 97 -16.15 6.72 2.30
N ARG A 98 -16.32 8.04 2.43
CA ARG A 98 -16.40 8.70 3.74
C ARG A 98 -17.58 8.18 4.54
N SER A 99 -18.78 8.17 3.95
CA SER A 99 -19.99 7.68 4.61
C SER A 99 -19.87 6.23 5.04
N ALA A 100 -19.16 5.38 4.29
CA ALA A 100 -18.90 4.00 4.69
C ALA A 100 -18.06 3.90 5.98
N VAL A 101 -17.10 4.82 6.19
CA VAL A 101 -16.33 4.90 7.45
C VAL A 101 -17.25 5.28 8.59
N ASP A 102 -18.05 6.33 8.41
CA ASP A 102 -18.96 6.85 9.43
C ASP A 102 -19.99 5.79 9.83
N GLN A 103 -20.52 5.03 8.86
CA GLN A 103 -21.47 3.95 9.09
C GLN A 103 -20.85 2.83 9.94
N LEU A 104 -19.62 2.39 9.62
CA LEU A 104 -18.93 1.35 10.41
C LEU A 104 -18.68 1.77 11.85
N ILE A 105 -18.36 3.06 12.08
CA ILE A 105 -18.21 3.61 13.44
C ILE A 105 -19.54 3.58 14.18
N LEU A 106 -20.61 4.06 13.54
CA LEU A 106 -21.95 4.11 14.14
C LEU A 106 -22.46 2.71 14.49
N ASP A 107 -22.31 1.75 13.60
CA ASP A 107 -22.78 0.37 13.80
C ASP A 107 -21.99 -0.30 14.93
N ALA A 108 -20.67 -0.15 14.98
CA ALA A 108 -19.85 -0.68 16.07
C ALA A 108 -20.30 -0.14 17.44
N ILE A 109 -20.59 1.16 17.54
CA ILE A 109 -21.06 1.77 18.79
C ILE A 109 -22.46 1.27 19.14
N ARG A 110 -23.38 1.19 18.17
CA ARG A 110 -24.77 0.76 18.39
C ARG A 110 -24.87 -0.72 18.80
N GLU A 111 -24.12 -1.59 18.16
CA GLU A 111 -24.24 -3.04 18.33
C GLU A 111 -23.43 -3.57 19.52
N HIS A 112 -22.32 -2.92 19.88
CA HIS A 112 -21.40 -3.43 20.89
C HIS A 112 -21.11 -2.45 22.03
N GLY A 113 -21.72 -1.26 22.02
CA GLY A 113 -21.47 -0.21 23.02
C GLY A 113 -20.07 0.39 22.95
N GLY A 114 -19.27 0.04 21.94
CA GLY A 114 -17.88 0.45 21.79
C GLY A 114 -17.18 -0.22 20.61
N ILE A 115 -15.95 0.23 20.31
CA ILE A 115 -15.16 -0.26 19.17
C ILE A 115 -14.22 -1.38 19.65
N ASN A 116 -14.49 -2.61 19.25
CA ASN A 116 -13.60 -3.75 19.48
C ASN A 116 -12.49 -3.83 18.39
N GLU A 117 -11.51 -4.72 18.58
CA GLU A 117 -10.37 -4.86 17.65
C GLU A 117 -10.79 -5.18 16.21
N GLN A 118 -11.81 -6.02 16.03
CA GLN A 118 -12.30 -6.38 14.70
C GLN A 118 -12.97 -5.19 13.99
N ALA A 119 -13.81 -4.45 14.71
CA ALA A 119 -14.43 -3.23 14.21
C ALA A 119 -13.37 -2.17 13.91
N GLN A 120 -12.39 -1.99 14.81
CA GLN A 120 -11.27 -1.07 14.61
C GLN A 120 -10.53 -1.37 13.30
N GLN A 121 -10.19 -2.64 13.05
CA GLN A 121 -9.50 -3.03 11.82
C GLN A 121 -10.34 -2.69 10.57
N LYS A 122 -11.64 -3.01 10.57
CA LYS A 122 -12.56 -2.70 9.46
C LYS A 122 -12.68 -1.19 9.21
N ILE A 123 -12.82 -0.40 10.28
CA ILE A 123 -12.90 1.06 10.22
C ILE A 123 -11.62 1.64 9.62
N LEU A 124 -10.44 1.20 10.09
CA LEU A 124 -9.16 1.66 9.58
C LEU A 124 -8.95 1.30 8.09
N ASP A 125 -9.38 0.12 7.67
CA ASP A 125 -9.28 -0.30 6.27
C ASP A 125 -10.23 0.50 5.36
N ALA A 126 -11.45 0.80 5.82
CA ALA A 126 -12.36 1.71 5.12
C ALA A 126 -11.79 3.14 5.06
N HIS A 127 -11.22 3.62 6.17
CA HIS A 127 -10.64 4.94 6.28
C HIS A 127 -9.46 5.13 5.33
N ARG A 128 -8.56 4.15 5.22
CA ARG A 128 -7.46 4.17 4.24
C ARG A 128 -7.97 4.32 2.80
N LYS A 129 -9.04 3.59 2.44
CA LYS A 129 -9.65 3.70 1.10
C LYS A 129 -10.26 5.07 0.86
N HIS A 130 -10.91 5.65 1.87
CA HIS A 130 -11.44 7.01 1.79
C HIS A 130 -10.33 8.03 1.58
N ILE A 131 -9.27 8.01 2.39
CA ILE A 131 -8.14 8.94 2.26
C ILE A 131 -7.47 8.82 0.89
N ALA A 132 -7.26 7.59 0.40
CA ALA A 132 -6.68 7.40 -0.93
C ALA A 132 -7.55 7.97 -2.06
N THR A 133 -8.87 7.77 -1.98
CA THR A 133 -9.81 8.34 -2.96
C THR A 133 -9.81 9.87 -2.88
N ARG A 134 -9.79 10.42 -1.66
CA ARG A 134 -9.77 11.88 -1.45
C ARG A 134 -8.49 12.53 -1.95
N ASP A 135 -7.33 11.94 -1.68
CA ASP A 135 -6.05 12.44 -2.19
C ASP A 135 -6.03 12.46 -3.72
N GLY A 136 -6.51 11.37 -4.35
CA GLY A 136 -6.66 11.29 -5.80
C GLY A 136 -7.55 12.40 -6.36
N GLU A 137 -8.72 12.63 -5.75
CA GLU A 137 -9.65 13.70 -6.15
C GLU A 137 -9.01 15.10 -6.02
N VAL A 138 -8.30 15.35 -4.92
CA VAL A 138 -7.60 16.63 -4.71
C VAL A 138 -6.53 16.84 -5.77
N ARG A 139 -5.70 15.83 -6.03
CA ARG A 139 -4.64 15.90 -7.05
C ARG A 139 -5.20 16.12 -8.45
N ALA A 140 -6.25 15.39 -8.82
CA ALA A 140 -6.93 15.56 -10.09
C ALA A 140 -7.51 16.97 -10.22
N THR A 141 -8.15 17.49 -9.16
CA THR A 141 -8.65 18.86 -9.12
C THR A 141 -7.52 19.87 -9.34
N LEU A 142 -6.39 19.69 -8.65
CA LEU A 142 -5.22 20.55 -8.83
C LEU A 142 -4.70 20.49 -10.26
N GLN A 143 -4.60 19.31 -10.88
CA GLN A 143 -4.15 19.15 -12.27
C GLN A 143 -5.07 19.85 -13.27
N VAL A 144 -6.40 19.68 -13.13
CA VAL A 144 -7.38 20.26 -14.06
C VAL A 144 -7.39 21.79 -13.99
N TYR A 145 -7.15 22.37 -12.80
CA TYR A 145 -7.25 23.80 -12.57
C TYR A 145 -5.90 24.52 -12.37
N SER A 146 -4.76 23.80 -12.39
CA SER A 146 -3.43 24.39 -12.45
C SER A 146 -3.17 24.88 -13.88
N LYS A 147 -3.09 26.20 -14.06
CA LYS A 147 -2.71 26.83 -15.32
C LYS A 147 -1.21 26.78 -15.55
#